data_AF-A0A4U9I569-F1
#
_entry.id   AF-A0A4U9I569-F1
#
_cell.length_a   1.000
_cell.length_b   1.000
_cell.length_c   1.000
_cell.angle_alpha   90.00
_cell.angle_beta   90.00
_cell.angle_gamma   90.00
#
_symmetry.space_group_name_H-M   'P 1'
#
loop_
_entity.id
_entity.type
_entity.pdbx_description
1 polymer ?
#
loop_
_entity_poly.entity_id
_entity_poly.type
_entity_poly.pdbx_seq_one_letter_code
_entity_poly.pdbx_strand_id
1 'polypeptide(L)'
;MKWLCSVGVAVSLALQPALADDLFGNHPLTPEARDAFVTDLLTKMSVDEKIGQLRLISVGPDNPKEAIREMIKNGQVGAIFNTVTRQDIRAMQDQVMELSHLKIPLFFAYDVVHGQRTVFPISLGLASSFNLEAVKTVGRVSAYEAADDGLNMTWAPMVDVSRDPRWGRGSEGFWGKIPI
;
A
#
# COMPACT_ATOMS: atom_id res chain seq x y z
N MET A 1 42.18 9.18 -21.70
CA MET A 1 41.58 7.90 -21.26
C MET A 1 40.53 8.02 -20.15
N LYS A 2 40.39 9.14 -19.42
CA LYS A 2 39.35 9.30 -18.37
C LYS A 2 37.95 9.67 -18.89
N TRP A 3 37.86 10.33 -20.06
CA TRP A 3 36.57 10.78 -20.64
C TRP A 3 35.73 9.65 -21.26
N LEU A 4 36.36 8.60 -21.78
CA LEU A 4 35.65 7.46 -22.38
C LEU A 4 34.86 6.66 -21.35
N CYS A 5 35.35 6.54 -20.11
CA CYS A 5 34.62 5.90 -19.02
C CYS A 5 33.42 6.73 -18.56
N SER A 6 33.53 8.07 -18.52
CA SER A 6 32.44 8.95 -18.11
C SER A 6 31.29 8.97 -19.11
N VAL A 7 31.59 8.93 -20.41
CA VAL A 7 30.56 8.83 -21.48
C VAL A 7 29.91 7.44 -21.45
N GLY A 8 30.69 6.38 -21.24
CA GLY A 8 30.15 5.02 -21.10
C GLY A 8 29.15 4.87 -19.96
N VAL A 9 29.46 5.44 -18.79
CA VAL A 9 28.57 5.41 -17.60
C VAL A 9 27.31 6.26 -17.82
N ALA A 10 27.44 7.44 -18.45
CA ALA A 10 26.30 8.29 -18.76
C ALA A 10 25.35 7.65 -19.79
N VAL A 11 25.90 6.99 -20.81
CA VAL A 11 25.12 6.25 -21.82
C VAL A 11 24.45 5.02 -21.22
N SER A 12 25.12 4.29 -20.32
CA SER A 12 24.49 3.14 -19.63
C SER A 12 23.34 3.56 -18.70
N LEU A 13 23.47 4.70 -17.99
CA LEU A 13 22.41 5.23 -17.13
C LEU A 13 21.22 5.77 -17.93
N ALA A 14 21.44 6.28 -19.15
CA ALA A 14 20.38 6.79 -20.02
C ALA A 14 19.64 5.68 -20.80
N LEU A 15 20.30 4.55 -21.09
CA LEU A 15 19.70 3.42 -21.80
C LEU A 15 18.85 2.51 -20.90
N GLN A 16 19.15 2.44 -19.60
CA GLN A 16 18.37 1.63 -18.65
C GLN A 16 16.88 1.98 -18.55
N PRO A 17 16.44 3.25 -18.48
CA PRO A 17 15.01 3.56 -18.49
C PRO A 17 14.35 3.40 -19.86
N ALA A 18 15.10 3.47 -20.96
CA ALA A 18 14.57 3.30 -22.32
C ALA A 18 14.32 1.83 -22.72
N LEU A 19 14.97 0.89 -22.02
CA LEU A 19 14.81 -0.56 -22.18
C LEU A 19 14.10 -1.21 -20.98
N ALA A 20 13.52 -0.41 -20.09
CA ALA A 20 12.57 -0.95 -19.13
C ALA A 20 11.35 -1.37 -19.95
N ASP A 21 11.23 -2.68 -20.21
CA ASP A 21 9.99 -3.25 -20.73
C ASP A 21 8.86 -2.78 -19.80
N ASP A 22 7.89 -2.09 -20.39
CA ASP A 22 6.67 -1.73 -19.69
C ASP A 22 5.90 -3.04 -19.48
N LEU A 23 6.18 -3.73 -18.36
CA LEU A 23 5.67 -5.08 -18.05
C LEU A 23 4.14 -5.18 -18.19
N PHE A 24 3.46 -4.04 -18.17
CA PHE A 24 2.00 -3.93 -18.24
C PHE A 24 1.50 -3.07 -19.42
N GLY A 25 2.38 -2.43 -20.20
CA GLY A 25 1.99 -1.59 -21.34
C GLY A 25 1.04 -0.42 -20.98
N ASN A 26 0.53 0.25 -22.02
CA ASN A 26 -0.36 1.40 -21.85
C ASN A 26 -1.77 0.94 -21.44
N HIS A 27 -2.10 1.03 -20.15
CA HIS A 27 -3.43 0.70 -19.62
C HIS A 27 -4.32 1.94 -19.49
N PRO A 28 -5.37 2.09 -20.32
CA PRO A 28 -6.37 3.13 -20.12
C PRO A 28 -7.04 2.98 -18.75
N LEU A 29 -7.15 4.07 -17.99
CA LEU A 29 -7.83 4.09 -16.69
C LEU A 29 -9.36 4.18 -16.83
N THR A 30 -9.95 3.46 -17.78
CA THR A 30 -11.41 3.34 -17.91
C THR A 30 -11.91 2.07 -17.23
N PRO A 31 -13.16 2.04 -16.74
CA PRO A 31 -13.74 0.84 -16.15
C PRO A 31 -13.69 -0.37 -17.09
N GLU A 32 -13.95 -0.17 -18.38
CA GLU A 32 -13.99 -1.24 -19.39
C GLU A 32 -12.60 -1.84 -19.62
N ALA A 33 -11.56 -0.99 -19.71
CA ALA A 33 -10.18 -1.43 -19.87
C ALA A 33 -9.68 -2.16 -18.62
N ARG A 34 -10.02 -1.67 -17.43
CA ARG A 34 -9.75 -2.35 -16.15
C ARG A 34 -10.40 -3.72 -16.11
N ASP A 35 -11.69 -3.80 -16.41
CA ASP A 35 -12.44 -5.05 -16.32
C ASP A 35 -11.95 -6.08 -17.34
N ALA A 36 -11.59 -5.64 -18.55
CA ALA A 36 -10.96 -6.50 -19.56
C ALA A 36 -9.61 -7.05 -19.08
N PHE A 37 -8.74 -6.19 -18.52
CA PHE A 37 -7.45 -6.60 -17.98
C PHE A 37 -7.59 -7.60 -16.81
N VAL A 38 -8.44 -7.28 -15.83
CA VAL A 38 -8.68 -8.16 -14.68
C VAL A 38 -9.30 -9.49 -15.13
N THR A 39 -10.26 -9.46 -16.04
CA THR A 39 -10.87 -10.67 -16.59
C THR A 39 -9.83 -11.57 -17.26
N ASP A 40 -8.99 -11.01 -18.12
CA ASP A 40 -7.92 -11.75 -18.78
C ASP A 40 -6.91 -12.32 -17.77
N LEU A 41 -6.48 -11.52 -16.79
CA LEU A 41 -5.58 -11.97 -15.72
C LEU A 41 -6.17 -13.14 -14.92
N LEU A 42 -7.46 -13.08 -14.56
CA LEU A 42 -8.15 -14.14 -13.84
C LEU A 42 -8.22 -15.47 -14.61
N THR A 43 -8.17 -15.44 -15.94
CA THR A 43 -8.10 -16.68 -16.76
C THR A 43 -6.75 -17.38 -16.67
N LYS A 44 -5.68 -16.61 -16.38
CA LYS A 44 -4.30 -17.09 -16.29
C LYS A 44 -3.96 -17.64 -14.90
N MET A 45 -4.81 -17.35 -13.90
CA MET A 45 -4.63 -17.77 -12.51
C MET A 45 -5.21 -19.15 -12.24
N SER A 46 -4.44 -19.98 -11.55
CA SER A 46 -4.92 -21.16 -10.83
C SER A 46 -5.90 -20.79 -9.70
N VAL A 47 -6.62 -21.78 -9.18
CA VAL A 47 -7.49 -21.58 -8.00
C VAL A 47 -6.67 -21.15 -6.78
N ASP A 48 -5.48 -21.73 -6.59
CA ASP A 48 -4.61 -21.41 -5.45
C ASP A 48 -4.10 -19.97 -5.50
N GLU A 49 -3.71 -19.46 -6.68
CA GLU A 49 -3.33 -18.06 -6.86
C GLU A 49 -4.50 -17.12 -6.56
N LYS A 50 -5.73 -17.48 -6.95
CA LYS A 50 -6.95 -16.69 -6.63
C LYS A 50 -7.21 -16.64 -5.13
N ILE A 51 -7.07 -17.78 -4.45
CA ILE A 51 -7.19 -17.85 -2.98
C ILE A 51 -6.09 -17.00 -2.33
N GLY A 52 -4.86 -17.06 -2.86
CA GLY A 52 -3.74 -16.27 -2.37
C GLY A 52 -3.97 -14.77 -2.41
N GLN A 53 -4.64 -14.27 -3.46
CA GLN A 53 -5.02 -12.85 -3.56
C GLN A 53 -5.96 -12.38 -2.45
N LEU A 54 -6.70 -13.29 -1.80
CA LEU A 54 -7.61 -12.97 -0.69
C LEU A 54 -6.89 -12.93 0.68
N ARG A 55 -5.59 -13.24 0.71
CA ARG A 55 -4.81 -13.36 1.94
C ARG A 55 -4.03 -12.08 2.23
N LEU A 56 -4.35 -11.48 3.38
CA LEU A 56 -3.67 -10.34 3.99
C LEU A 56 -2.92 -10.81 5.24
N ILE A 57 -1.62 -10.52 5.34
CA ILE A 57 -0.79 -10.94 6.48
C ILE A 57 0.14 -9.82 6.97
N SER A 58 0.66 -9.97 8.18
CA SER A 58 1.70 -9.12 8.75
C SER A 58 2.95 -9.95 9.01
N VAL A 59 4.13 -9.34 8.87
CA VAL A 59 5.37 -9.92 9.40
C VAL A 59 5.25 -10.06 10.91
N GLY A 60 5.62 -11.22 11.45
CA GLY A 60 5.56 -11.49 12.89
C GLY A 60 5.96 -12.93 13.23
N PRO A 61 5.79 -13.36 14.48
CA PRO A 61 6.13 -14.73 14.90
C PRO A 61 5.43 -15.81 14.08
N ASP A 62 4.16 -15.60 13.73
CA ASP A 62 3.36 -16.53 12.94
C ASP A 62 3.70 -16.52 11.44
N ASN A 63 4.29 -15.42 10.96
CA ASN A 63 4.67 -15.23 9.56
C ASN A 63 6.08 -14.59 9.51
N PRO A 64 7.14 -15.37 9.75
CA PRO A 64 8.51 -14.87 9.64
C PRO A 64 8.82 -14.50 8.19
N LYS A 65 9.79 -13.59 7.98
CA LYS A 65 10.15 -13.07 6.65
C LYS A 65 10.43 -14.17 5.62
N GLU A 66 11.12 -15.24 6.01
CA GLU A 66 11.41 -16.37 5.11
C GLU A 66 10.16 -17.15 4.69
N ALA A 67 9.21 -17.34 5.61
CA ALA A 67 7.95 -18.00 5.28
C ALA A 67 7.12 -17.13 4.31
N ILE A 68 7.11 -15.81 4.52
CA ILE A 68 6.43 -14.87 3.61
C ILE A 68 7.07 -14.92 2.22
N ARG A 69 8.41 -14.97 2.13
CA ARG A 69 9.12 -15.11 0.85
C ARG A 69 8.68 -16.34 0.08
N GLU A 70 8.56 -17.50 0.74
CA GLU A 70 8.06 -18.73 0.09
C GLU A 70 6.57 -18.60 -0.29
N MET A 71 5.75 -17.97 0.55
CA MET A 71 4.35 -17.70 0.21
C MET A 71 4.21 -16.77 -1.00
N ILE A 72 5.06 -15.75 -1.14
CA ILE A 72 5.12 -14.85 -2.30
C ILE A 72 5.44 -15.63 -3.56
N LYS A 73 6.49 -16.45 -3.51
CA LYS A 73 6.90 -17.32 -4.63
C LYS A 73 5.76 -18.21 -5.11
N ASN A 74 4.96 -18.74 -4.19
CA ASN A 74 3.83 -19.61 -4.48
C ASN A 74 2.51 -18.87 -4.78
N GLY A 75 2.52 -17.52 -4.84
CA GLY A 75 1.32 -16.72 -5.11
C GLY A 75 0.27 -16.76 -4.00
N GLN A 76 0.66 -17.02 -2.75
CA GLN A 76 -0.22 -17.26 -1.60
C GLN A 76 -0.45 -16.02 -0.71
N VAL A 77 -0.13 -14.82 -1.20
CA VAL A 77 -0.30 -13.54 -0.50
C VAL A 77 -0.74 -12.47 -1.50
N GLY A 78 -1.80 -11.74 -1.19
CA GLY A 78 -2.27 -10.59 -1.98
C GLY A 78 -1.88 -9.24 -1.37
N ALA A 79 -1.69 -9.19 -0.05
CA ALA A 79 -1.40 -7.94 0.65
C ALA A 79 -0.61 -8.13 1.93
N ILE A 80 0.13 -7.08 2.31
CA ILE A 80 0.89 -7.00 3.56
C ILE A 80 0.41 -5.83 4.41
N PHE A 81 0.28 -6.07 5.70
CA PHE A 81 0.03 -5.05 6.71
C PHE A 81 1.23 -4.89 7.65
N ASN A 82 1.37 -3.72 8.29
CA ASN A 82 2.38 -3.40 9.30
C ASN A 82 3.84 -3.35 8.83
N THR A 83 4.11 -3.51 7.54
CA THR A 83 5.42 -3.21 6.96
C THR A 83 5.40 -1.78 6.46
N VAL A 84 6.15 -0.89 7.11
CA VAL A 84 5.96 0.58 7.01
C VAL A 84 7.18 1.36 6.54
N THR A 85 8.28 0.68 6.20
CA THR A 85 9.47 1.35 5.67
C THR A 85 9.56 1.12 4.17
N ARG A 86 9.95 2.15 3.42
CA ARG A 86 10.15 2.06 1.97
C ARG A 86 11.10 0.92 1.59
N GLN A 87 12.14 0.70 2.39
CA GLN A 87 13.14 -0.33 2.16
C GLN A 87 12.55 -1.74 2.27
N ASP A 88 11.81 -2.02 3.35
CA ASP A 88 11.18 -3.34 3.54
C ASP A 88 10.05 -3.58 2.53
N ILE A 89 9.22 -2.57 2.27
CA ILE A 89 8.14 -2.64 1.26
C ILE A 89 8.74 -2.93 -0.12
N ARG A 90 9.80 -2.20 -0.50
CA ARG A 90 10.46 -2.40 -1.79
C ARG A 90 11.03 -3.80 -1.91
N ALA A 91 11.71 -4.29 -0.87
CA ALA A 91 12.28 -5.64 -0.86
C ALA A 91 11.21 -6.71 -1.06
N MET A 92 10.03 -6.59 -0.44
CA MET A 92 8.93 -7.54 -0.66
C MET A 92 8.35 -7.43 -2.06
N GLN A 93 8.21 -6.22 -2.61
CA GLN A 93 7.70 -6.06 -3.97
C GLN A 93 8.69 -6.61 -5.01
N ASP A 94 9.99 -6.41 -4.81
CA ASP A 94 11.02 -7.00 -5.67
C ASP A 94 10.93 -8.55 -5.64
N GLN A 95 10.66 -9.16 -4.48
CA GLN A 95 10.42 -10.61 -4.38
C GLN A 95 9.25 -11.09 -5.22
N VAL A 96 8.15 -10.33 -5.27
CA VAL A 96 7.00 -10.66 -6.13
C VAL A 96 7.42 -10.70 -7.59
N MET A 97 8.15 -9.67 -8.03
CA MET A 97 8.61 -9.54 -9.42
C MET A 97 9.62 -10.62 -9.81
N GLU A 98 10.49 -11.01 -8.87
CA GLU A 98 11.53 -12.02 -9.08
C GLU A 98 11.01 -13.46 -9.03
N LEU A 99 10.10 -13.76 -8.09
CA LEU A 99 9.80 -15.14 -7.69
C LEU A 99 8.43 -15.64 -8.14
N SER A 100 7.43 -14.76 -8.24
CA SER A 100 6.06 -15.19 -8.50
C SER A 100 5.80 -15.42 -9.99
N HIS A 101 4.91 -16.37 -10.29
CA HIS A 101 4.57 -16.77 -11.65
C HIS A 101 4.00 -15.61 -12.48
N LEU A 102 2.90 -15.01 -12.01
CA LEU A 102 2.18 -13.93 -12.72
C LEU A 102 2.61 -12.51 -12.33
N LYS A 103 3.53 -12.34 -11.36
CA LYS A 103 4.04 -11.02 -10.93
C LYS A 103 2.95 -10.03 -10.51
N ILE A 104 1.87 -10.55 -9.90
CA ILE A 104 0.77 -9.72 -9.39
C ILE A 104 1.28 -8.97 -8.15
N PRO A 105 1.36 -7.63 -8.17
CA PRO A 105 1.97 -6.84 -7.09
C PRO A 105 1.16 -6.94 -5.79
N LEU A 106 1.87 -6.91 -4.66
CA LEU A 106 1.25 -6.73 -3.35
C LEU A 106 0.84 -5.27 -3.16
N PHE A 107 -0.25 -5.05 -2.42
CA PHE A 107 -0.50 -3.75 -1.80
C PHE A 107 -0.14 -3.77 -0.31
N PHE A 108 0.29 -2.62 0.20
CA PHE A 108 0.74 -2.46 1.58
C PHE A 108 -0.19 -1.53 2.35
N ALA A 109 -0.64 -1.99 3.52
CA ALA A 109 -1.56 -1.25 4.37
C ALA A 109 -0.98 -0.97 5.76
N TYR A 110 -1.44 0.11 6.39
CA TYR A 110 -1.11 0.43 7.79
C TYR A 110 -2.21 1.23 8.49
N ASP A 111 -2.19 1.24 9.82
CA ASP A 111 -3.09 2.04 10.66
C ASP A 111 -2.64 3.51 10.70
N VAL A 112 -2.84 4.24 9.60
CA VAL A 112 -2.55 5.68 9.51
C VAL A 112 -3.77 6.48 9.97
N VAL A 113 -4.09 6.40 11.27
CA VAL A 113 -5.38 6.88 11.82
C VAL A 113 -5.41 8.41 12.00
N HIS A 114 -4.37 8.98 12.60
CA HIS A 114 -4.29 10.43 12.87
C HIS A 114 -2.88 10.98 12.59
N GLY A 115 -2.22 10.44 11.58
CA GLY A 115 -0.82 10.74 11.25
C GLY A 115 -0.04 9.48 10.89
N GLN A 116 1.05 9.65 10.13
CA GLN A 116 2.00 8.58 9.83
C GLN A 116 3.29 8.79 10.64
N ARG A 117 4.14 9.73 10.19
CA ARG A 117 5.35 10.18 10.91
C ARG A 117 5.02 11.42 11.73
N THR A 118 4.32 12.38 11.12
CA THR A 118 3.77 13.54 11.81
C THR A 118 2.45 13.14 12.46
N VAL A 119 2.45 13.06 13.79
CA VAL A 119 1.27 12.66 14.59
C VAL A 119 0.46 13.89 14.98
N PHE A 120 -0.82 13.90 14.58
CA PHE A 120 -1.79 14.94 14.90
C PHE A 120 -2.62 14.54 16.14
N PRO A 121 -3.50 15.42 16.68
CA PRO A 121 -4.47 15.01 17.68
C PRO A 121 -5.26 13.78 17.22
N ILE A 122 -5.63 12.91 18.16
CA ILE A 122 -6.53 11.79 17.89
C ILE A 122 -7.84 12.28 17.23
N SER A 123 -8.52 11.41 16.48
CA SER A 123 -9.74 11.78 15.72
C SER A 123 -10.79 12.48 16.57
N LEU A 124 -10.99 12.08 17.83
CA LEU A 124 -11.92 12.74 18.75
C LEU A 124 -11.52 14.20 19.04
N GLY A 125 -10.22 14.45 19.19
CA GLY A 125 -9.66 15.79 19.33
C GLY A 125 -9.80 16.61 18.04
N LEU A 126 -9.56 16.00 16.88
CA LEU A 126 -9.78 16.64 15.57
C LEU A 126 -11.26 17.01 15.37
N ALA A 127 -12.19 16.14 15.76
CA ALA A 127 -13.63 16.40 15.69
C ALA A 127 -14.02 17.65 16.48
N SER A 128 -13.38 17.85 17.63
CA SER A 128 -13.62 19.00 18.52
C SER A 128 -13.20 20.35 17.92
N SER A 129 -12.46 20.34 16.79
CA SER A 129 -12.15 21.57 16.05
C SER A 129 -13.33 22.11 15.24
N PHE A 130 -14.31 21.26 14.90
CA PHE A 130 -15.39 21.56 13.94
C PHE A 130 -14.90 22.18 12.61
N ASN A 131 -13.66 21.87 12.22
CA ASN A 131 -13.02 22.43 11.03
C ASN A 131 -12.70 21.32 10.01
N LEU A 132 -13.55 21.21 8.99
CA LEU A 132 -13.39 20.20 7.93
C LEU A 132 -12.11 20.37 7.11
N GLU A 133 -11.66 21.62 6.88
CA GLU A 133 -10.41 21.86 6.15
C GLU A 133 -9.19 21.44 6.98
N ALA A 134 -9.23 21.56 8.31
CA ALA A 134 -8.20 21.02 9.18
C ALA A 134 -8.15 19.49 9.12
N VAL A 135 -9.30 18.81 9.22
CA VAL A 135 -9.39 17.33 9.10
C VAL A 135 -8.88 16.84 7.74
N LYS A 136 -9.27 17.53 6.65
CA LYS A 136 -8.81 17.25 5.29
C LYS A 136 -7.31 17.47 5.13
N THR A 137 -6.75 18.51 5.76
CA THR A 137 -5.30 18.77 5.74
C THR A 137 -4.54 17.67 6.45
N VAL A 138 -5.02 17.23 7.63
CA VAL A 138 -4.45 16.07 8.35
C VAL A 138 -4.46 14.83 7.46
N GLY A 139 -5.62 14.48 6.89
CA GLY A 139 -5.72 13.33 5.98
C GLY A 139 -4.76 13.44 4.78
N ARG A 140 -4.57 14.64 4.23
CA ARG A 140 -3.64 14.86 3.11
C ARG A 140 -2.18 14.67 3.50
N VAL A 141 -1.75 15.21 4.63
CA VAL A 141 -0.37 15.06 5.13
C VAL A 141 -0.09 13.60 5.47
N SER A 142 -1.01 12.94 6.18
CA SER A 142 -0.92 11.50 6.49
C SER A 142 -0.79 10.65 5.23
N ALA A 143 -1.61 10.90 4.21
CA ALA A 143 -1.56 10.17 2.95
C ALA A 143 -0.24 10.41 2.19
N TYR A 144 0.27 11.65 2.19
CA TYR A 144 1.54 11.98 1.56
C TYR A 144 2.70 11.23 2.22
N GLU A 145 2.79 11.28 3.55
CA GLU A 145 3.85 10.60 4.29
C GLU A 145 3.79 9.08 4.13
N ALA A 146 2.59 8.49 4.18
CA ALA A 146 2.39 7.05 4.03
C ALA A 146 2.74 6.57 2.62
N ALA A 147 2.29 7.30 1.59
CA ALA A 147 2.63 6.99 0.20
C ALA A 147 4.14 7.16 -0.07
N ASP A 148 4.78 8.16 0.54
CA ASP A 148 6.24 8.35 0.49
C ASP A 148 7.00 7.20 1.18
N ASP A 149 6.42 6.59 2.22
CA ASP A 149 6.96 5.38 2.84
C ASP A 149 6.66 4.11 2.03
N GLY A 150 5.79 4.17 1.02
CA GLY A 150 5.45 3.07 0.11
C GLY A 150 4.10 2.38 0.38
N LEU A 151 3.31 2.88 1.34
CA LEU A 151 1.98 2.36 1.65
C LEU A 151 0.97 2.75 0.56
N ASN A 152 0.04 1.85 0.27
CA ASN A 152 -1.02 2.05 -0.75
C ASN A 152 -2.40 2.24 -0.12
N MET A 153 -2.58 1.79 1.12
CA MET A 153 -3.85 1.77 1.82
C MET A 153 -3.68 2.11 3.30
N THR A 154 -4.69 2.73 3.90
CA THR A 154 -4.81 2.92 5.34
C THR A 154 -6.13 2.36 5.85
N TRP A 155 -6.17 1.91 7.10
CA TRP A 155 -7.40 1.47 7.78
C TRP A 155 -8.04 2.62 8.55
N ALA A 156 -8.22 3.73 7.84
CA ALA A 156 -8.83 4.95 8.32
C ALA A 156 -9.75 5.51 7.23
N PRO A 157 -10.79 6.29 7.59
CA PRO A 157 -11.13 6.74 8.94
C PRO A 157 -11.92 5.69 9.74
N MET A 158 -11.77 5.73 11.08
CA MET A 158 -12.71 5.06 11.99
C MET A 158 -13.95 5.95 12.13
N VAL A 159 -15.10 5.42 11.73
CA VAL A 159 -16.39 6.14 11.66
C VAL A 159 -17.52 5.33 12.29
N ASP A 160 -17.19 4.46 13.24
CA ASP A 160 -18.21 3.81 14.07
C ASP A 160 -19.11 4.86 14.72
N VAL A 161 -20.27 4.40 15.24
CA VAL A 161 -21.36 4.88 16.16
C VAL A 161 -21.22 4.65 17.69
N SER A 162 -20.85 5.58 18.59
CA SER A 162 -20.69 5.32 20.04
C SER A 162 -21.25 6.44 20.90
N ARG A 163 -21.98 6.04 21.94
CA ARG A 163 -22.48 6.89 23.02
C ARG A 163 -21.99 6.42 24.39
N ASP A 164 -21.08 5.45 24.39
CA ASP A 164 -20.52 4.86 25.61
C ASP A 164 -19.07 5.32 25.78
N PRO A 165 -18.78 6.26 26.69
CA PRO A 165 -17.41 6.75 26.90
C PRO A 165 -16.48 5.69 27.52
N ARG A 166 -17.01 4.55 27.99
CA ARG A 166 -16.19 3.44 28.50
C ARG A 166 -15.49 2.69 27.37
N TRP A 167 -15.97 2.81 26.13
CA TRP A 167 -15.34 2.17 24.98
C TRP A 167 -14.10 2.94 24.55
N GLY A 168 -12.92 2.37 24.83
CA GLY A 168 -11.63 3.04 24.60
C GLY A 168 -11.37 3.48 23.14
N ARG A 169 -12.00 2.82 22.17
CA ARG A 169 -11.93 3.18 20.74
C ARG A 169 -12.72 4.44 20.39
N GLY A 170 -13.46 5.01 21.34
CA GLY A 170 -14.07 6.34 21.18
C GLY A 170 -13.03 7.43 20.83
N SER A 171 -11.76 7.22 21.18
CA SER A 171 -10.64 8.08 20.79
C SER A 171 -10.39 8.15 19.27
N GLU A 172 -10.67 7.06 18.55
CA GLU A 172 -10.37 6.90 17.11
C GLU A 172 -11.48 7.47 16.21
N GLY A 173 -12.68 7.68 16.74
CA GLY A 173 -13.83 8.19 16.01
C GLY A 173 -14.05 9.70 16.17
N PHE A 174 -15.01 10.25 15.41
CA PHE A 174 -15.30 11.69 15.36
C PHE A 174 -16.50 12.09 16.24
N TRP A 175 -16.62 11.55 17.46
CA TRP A 175 -17.80 11.71 18.31
C TRP A 175 -18.13 13.14 18.71
N GLY A 176 -19.31 13.59 18.26
CA GLY A 176 -20.13 14.65 18.84
C GLY A 176 -21.59 14.32 18.54
N LYS A 177 -22.55 14.70 19.40
CA LYS A 177 -23.97 14.62 19.03
C LYS A 177 -24.13 15.39 17.70
N ILE A 178 -24.53 14.71 16.62
CA ILE A 178 -25.43 15.14 15.53
C ILE A 178 -25.10 14.29 14.27
N PRO A 179 -26.05 13.50 13.73
CA PRO A 179 -26.05 13.20 12.30
C PRO A 179 -26.50 14.47 11.57
N ILE A 180 -25.60 15.10 10.81
CA ILE A 180 -25.94 16.15 9.84
C ILE A 180 -26.12 15.51 8.48
#